data_AF-A0A268U7S0-F1
#
_entry.id   AF-A0A268U7S0-F1
#
_cell.length_a   1.000
_cell.length_b   1.000
_cell.length_c   1.000
_cell.angle_alpha   90.00
_cell.angle_beta   90.00
_cell.angle_gamma   90.00
#
_symmetry.space_group_name_H-M   'P 1'
#
loop_
_entity.id
_entity.type
_entity.pdbx_description
1 polymer ?
#
loop_
_entity_poly.entity_id
_entity_poly.type
_entity_poly.pdbx_seq_one_letter_code
_entity_poly.pdbx_strand_id
1 'polypeptide(L)'
;MKKICLAVILFLIIGDLQAQDKATSPSLSSKTTVIKQTKTTDEAKAQQQNTNEVSKPQDNPPLIPAASDSESTSKQLLQCNAIFDARKGELSEKIRQLDEKTQSIQALQNATQNLLDQREAKIKEREKALSLKLKEIEDKEVKLKVTSEEKESTIKALIAKNEDILKQIDGAKNNKLAQTYAKMKDSKAAPIIENLPDDEAASILFALSAQDMGKILSKMNPKKAAHLTEILKKGPPFENQKAKITQTNDNASKEVQNPTDSDKNSDVGQNSSI
;
A
#
# COMPACT_ATOMS: atom_id res chain seq x y z
N MET A 1 40.88 -2.51 -1.60
CA MET A 1 40.43 -2.27 -2.98
C MET A 1 38.90 -2.27 -3.15
N LYS A 2 38.14 -3.19 -2.54
CA LYS A 2 36.66 -3.26 -2.73
C LYS A 2 35.84 -2.06 -2.21
N LYS A 3 36.32 -1.34 -1.18
CA LYS A 3 35.61 -0.18 -0.61
C LYS A 3 35.66 1.09 -1.47
N ILE A 4 36.67 1.23 -2.32
CA ILE A 4 36.83 2.39 -3.21
C ILE A 4 35.88 2.28 -4.41
N CYS A 5 35.60 1.05 -4.86
CA CYS A 5 34.72 0.80 -5.99
C CYS A 5 33.25 1.14 -5.67
N LEU A 6 32.79 0.86 -4.45
CA LEU A 6 31.42 1.16 -4.03
C LEU A 6 31.18 2.66 -3.86
N ALA A 7 32.18 3.42 -3.40
CA ALA A 7 32.09 4.87 -3.24
C ALA A 7 32.02 5.61 -4.58
N VAL A 8 32.75 5.13 -5.60
CA VAL A 8 32.73 5.72 -6.96
C VAL A 8 31.39 5.44 -7.65
N ILE A 9 30.82 4.25 -7.45
CA ILE A 9 29.49 3.90 -8.00
C ILE A 9 28.39 4.73 -7.32
N LEU A 10 28.48 4.96 -6.01
CA LEU A 10 27.51 5.80 -5.29
C LEU A 10 27.61 7.28 -5.72
N PHE A 11 28.81 7.77 -6.03
CA PHE A 11 29.01 9.14 -6.50
C PHE A 11 28.49 9.37 -7.93
N LEU A 12 28.57 8.35 -8.80
CA LEU A 12 28.03 8.41 -10.16
C LEU A 12 26.49 8.43 -10.18
N ILE A 13 25.81 7.76 -9.24
CA ILE A 13 24.34 7.71 -9.20
C ILE A 13 23.73 9.01 -8.66
N ILE A 14 24.45 9.75 -7.80
CA ILE A 14 23.95 11.01 -7.23
C ILE A 14 24.15 12.20 -8.19
N GLY A 15 25.11 12.12 -9.11
CA GLY A 15 25.43 13.20 -10.07
C GLY A 15 24.35 13.51 -11.11
N ASP A 16 23.48 12.55 -11.44
CA ASP A 16 22.49 12.71 -12.52
C ASP A 16 21.14 13.30 -12.06
N LEU A 17 20.96 13.60 -10.75
CA LEU A 17 19.65 13.98 -10.20
C LEU A 17 19.42 15.50 -10.04
N GLN A 18 20.25 16.35 -10.65
CA GLN A 18 20.18 17.83 -10.48
C GLN A 18 19.95 18.61 -11.78
N ALA A 19 19.51 17.98 -12.87
CA ALA A 19 19.35 18.68 -14.15
C ALA A 19 18.03 18.39 -14.87
N GLN A 20 16.88 18.69 -14.24
CA GLN A 20 15.65 19.07 -14.96
C GLN A 20 14.73 19.89 -14.06
N ASP A 21 14.92 21.21 -14.04
CA ASP A 21 13.87 22.12 -13.59
C ASP A 21 13.95 23.44 -14.38
N LYS A 22 13.46 23.40 -15.64
CA LYS A 22 13.19 24.59 -16.44
C LYS A 22 12.24 24.29 -17.61
N ALA A 23 10.94 24.34 -17.39
CA ALA A 23 9.96 24.65 -18.44
C ALA A 23 8.61 25.05 -17.84
N THR A 24 8.40 26.37 -17.73
CA THR A 24 7.12 27.00 -17.39
C THR A 24 6.35 27.32 -18.67
N SER A 25 5.10 26.82 -18.74
CA SER A 25 3.92 27.26 -19.53
C SER A 25 3.89 27.11 -21.06
N PRO A 26 2.71 26.78 -21.62
CA PRO A 26 2.06 27.76 -22.50
C PRO A 26 0.57 28.01 -22.16
N SER A 27 0.16 29.25 -22.42
CA SER A 27 -1.19 29.77 -22.22
C SER A 27 -2.03 29.75 -23.51
N LEU A 28 -3.35 29.74 -23.29
CA LEU A 28 -4.50 29.93 -24.18
C LEU A 28 -4.27 30.67 -25.53
N SER A 29 -4.96 30.22 -26.58
CA SER A 29 -6.22 30.84 -27.03
C SER A 29 -6.64 30.44 -28.47
N SER A 30 -7.86 29.89 -28.56
CA SER A 30 -8.90 30.17 -29.56
C SER A 30 -8.66 29.92 -31.06
N LYS A 31 -9.39 28.93 -31.61
CA LYS A 31 -10.35 29.21 -32.68
C LYS A 31 -11.50 28.20 -32.71
N THR A 32 -12.65 28.69 -32.27
CA THR A 32 -14.00 28.21 -32.50
C THR A 32 -14.29 28.04 -33.99
N THR A 33 -14.90 26.91 -34.37
CA THR A 33 -16.02 26.89 -35.31
C THR A 33 -16.96 25.75 -34.92
N VAL A 34 -18.12 26.18 -34.45
CA VAL A 34 -19.33 25.43 -34.16
C VAL A 34 -20.06 25.15 -35.48
N ILE A 35 -20.71 23.99 -35.61
CA ILE A 35 -22.12 23.77 -36.03
C ILE A 35 -22.34 22.23 -35.92
N LYS A 36 -22.95 21.70 -34.85
CA LYS A 36 -24.37 21.64 -34.45
C LYS A 36 -25.11 20.40 -35.00
N GLN A 37 -25.32 19.48 -34.07
CA GLN A 37 -26.30 18.40 -33.90
C GLN A 37 -27.57 18.40 -34.77
N THR A 38 -28.06 17.19 -35.13
CA THR A 38 -29.43 16.68 -34.87
C THR A 38 -29.38 15.13 -34.92
N LYS A 39 -29.68 14.39 -33.85
CA LYS A 39 -30.96 13.98 -33.21
C LYS A 39 -31.65 12.77 -33.90
N THR A 40 -31.64 11.65 -33.17
CA THR A 40 -32.64 10.55 -33.01
C THR A 40 -33.65 10.25 -34.11
N THR A 41 -33.84 8.95 -34.43
CA THR A 41 -35.04 8.16 -34.06
C THR A 41 -34.91 6.71 -34.59
N ASP A 42 -35.54 5.83 -33.81
CA ASP A 42 -35.71 4.38 -33.86
C ASP A 42 -36.20 3.73 -35.17
N GLU A 43 -36.32 2.40 -35.08
CA GLU A 43 -37.00 1.43 -35.97
C GLU A 43 -36.17 0.91 -37.15
N ALA A 44 -36.22 -0.35 -37.58
CA ALA A 44 -36.75 -1.61 -37.07
C ALA A 44 -36.20 -2.71 -38.01
N LYS A 45 -36.24 -3.96 -37.52
CA LYS A 45 -35.98 -5.25 -38.19
C LYS A 45 -36.06 -5.32 -39.73
N ALA A 46 -35.06 -5.99 -40.32
CA ALA A 46 -35.19 -7.04 -41.36
C ALA A 46 -33.82 -7.74 -41.47
N GLN A 47 -33.60 -8.97 -40.97
CA GLN A 47 -33.87 -10.26 -41.64
C GLN A 47 -33.66 -10.27 -43.16
N GLN A 48 -32.49 -10.73 -43.57
CA GLN A 48 -32.22 -11.53 -44.78
C GLN A 48 -30.86 -12.22 -44.53
N GLN A 49 -30.79 -13.47 -44.09
CA GLN A 49 -31.01 -14.68 -44.91
C GLN A 49 -30.60 -14.43 -46.36
N ASN A 50 -29.30 -14.58 -46.64
CA ASN A 50 -28.84 -14.97 -47.96
C ASN A 50 -28.50 -16.46 -47.92
N THR A 51 -29.56 -17.26 -48.06
CA THR A 51 -29.50 -18.60 -48.61
C THR A 51 -29.23 -18.45 -50.11
N ASN A 52 -27.97 -18.56 -50.52
CA ASN A 52 -27.68 -18.82 -51.93
C ASN A 52 -27.98 -20.30 -52.20
N GLU A 53 -29.28 -20.55 -52.35
CA GLU A 53 -29.85 -21.72 -52.96
C GLU A 53 -29.32 -21.79 -54.41
N VAL A 54 -28.68 -22.92 -54.71
CA VAL A 54 -28.21 -23.29 -56.04
C VAL A 54 -29.38 -23.19 -57.01
N SER A 55 -29.42 -22.10 -57.77
CA SER A 55 -30.36 -21.94 -58.87
C SER A 55 -29.90 -22.81 -60.04
N LYS A 56 -30.75 -23.82 -60.30
CA LYS A 56 -30.85 -24.66 -61.49
C LYS A 56 -30.38 -23.96 -62.79
N PRO A 57 -29.66 -24.64 -63.70
CA PRO A 57 -29.34 -24.10 -65.02
C PRO A 57 -30.65 -23.83 -65.78
N GLN A 58 -30.88 -22.59 -66.21
CA GLN A 58 -31.87 -22.28 -67.23
C GLN A 58 -31.26 -22.64 -68.60
N ASP A 59 -31.67 -23.78 -69.13
CA ASP A 59 -31.60 -24.08 -70.55
C ASP A 59 -32.54 -23.13 -71.30
N ASN A 60 -31.99 -22.10 -71.94
CA ASN A 60 -32.67 -21.37 -73.00
C ASN A 60 -31.67 -21.14 -74.15
N PRO A 61 -31.81 -21.82 -75.30
CA PRO A 61 -30.93 -21.60 -76.44
C PRO A 61 -31.25 -20.25 -77.12
N PRO A 62 -30.24 -19.45 -77.52
CA PRO A 62 -30.47 -18.27 -78.33
C PRO A 62 -30.96 -18.66 -79.74
N LEU A 63 -32.00 -17.99 -80.22
CA LEU A 63 -32.49 -18.03 -81.60
C LEU A 63 -31.35 -17.69 -82.58
N ILE A 64 -31.12 -18.57 -83.55
CA ILE A 64 -30.19 -18.37 -84.67
C ILE A 64 -30.96 -17.75 -85.86
N PRO A 65 -30.47 -16.69 -86.52
CA PRO A 65 -31.03 -16.25 -87.80
C PRO A 65 -30.51 -17.14 -88.94
N ALA A 66 -31.43 -17.63 -89.76
CA ALA A 66 -31.15 -18.46 -90.92
C ALA A 66 -30.57 -17.65 -92.10
N ALA A 67 -29.42 -18.07 -92.64
CA ALA A 67 -29.20 -18.40 -94.06
C ALA A 67 -27.70 -18.37 -94.45
N SER A 68 -27.31 -19.36 -95.27
CA SER A 68 -26.05 -19.57 -96.03
C SER A 68 -24.83 -20.20 -95.32
N ASP A 69 -24.35 -21.32 -95.91
CA ASP A 69 -23.15 -22.14 -95.66
C ASP A 69 -23.08 -23.11 -94.46
N SER A 70 -23.84 -24.21 -94.56
CA SER A 70 -23.90 -25.31 -93.59
C SER A 70 -22.55 -25.99 -93.24
N GLU A 71 -21.54 -25.93 -94.12
CA GLU A 71 -20.22 -26.54 -93.86
C GLU A 71 -19.25 -25.58 -93.11
N SER A 72 -19.40 -24.27 -93.31
CA SER A 72 -18.58 -23.22 -92.67
C SER A 72 -19.02 -22.99 -91.22
N THR A 73 -20.34 -22.93 -90.99
CA THR A 73 -20.92 -22.76 -89.64
C THR A 73 -20.60 -23.95 -88.73
N SER A 74 -20.59 -25.18 -89.25
CA SER A 74 -20.23 -26.37 -88.47
C SER A 74 -18.76 -26.32 -88.02
N LYS A 75 -17.83 -26.02 -88.93
CA LYS A 75 -16.40 -25.87 -88.61
C LYS A 75 -16.15 -24.76 -87.58
N GLN A 76 -16.88 -23.64 -87.68
CA GLN A 76 -16.79 -22.55 -86.71
C GLN A 76 -17.36 -22.91 -85.33
N LEU A 77 -18.48 -23.66 -85.27
CA LEU A 77 -19.04 -24.16 -84.00
C LEU A 77 -18.11 -25.17 -83.31
N LEU A 78 -17.47 -26.07 -84.07
CA LEU A 78 -16.45 -26.98 -83.56
C LEU A 78 -15.23 -26.22 -83.01
N GLN A 79 -14.78 -25.17 -83.69
CA GLN A 79 -13.70 -24.30 -83.21
C GLN A 79 -14.09 -23.52 -81.95
N CYS A 80 -15.33 -23.03 -81.87
CA CYS A 80 -15.85 -22.38 -80.67
C CYS A 80 -15.90 -23.34 -79.48
N ASN A 81 -16.39 -24.57 -79.66
CA ASN A 81 -16.45 -25.58 -78.59
C ASN A 81 -15.05 -25.92 -78.07
N ALA A 82 -14.06 -26.08 -78.93
CA ALA A 82 -12.67 -26.29 -78.51
C ALA A 82 -12.11 -25.11 -77.68
N ILE A 83 -12.44 -23.87 -78.05
CA ILE A 83 -12.05 -22.66 -77.29
C ILE A 83 -12.78 -22.61 -75.93
N PHE A 84 -14.05 -22.98 -75.89
CA PHE A 84 -14.83 -23.04 -74.65
C PHE A 84 -14.29 -24.10 -73.68
N ASP A 85 -13.97 -25.29 -74.17
CA ASP A 85 -13.39 -26.36 -73.35
C ASP A 85 -11.99 -25.99 -72.84
N ALA A 86 -11.16 -25.34 -73.68
CA ALA A 86 -9.86 -24.83 -73.26
C ALA A 86 -9.99 -23.76 -72.15
N ARG A 87 -10.89 -22.78 -72.32
CA ARG A 87 -11.15 -21.74 -71.30
C ARG A 87 -11.78 -22.31 -70.03
N LYS A 88 -12.64 -23.32 -70.15
CA LYS A 88 -13.22 -24.04 -69.02
C LYS A 88 -12.13 -24.75 -68.20
N GLY A 89 -11.16 -25.36 -68.88
CA GLY A 89 -9.98 -25.95 -68.25
C GLY A 89 -9.12 -24.91 -67.52
N GLU A 90 -8.78 -23.81 -68.19
CA GLU A 90 -8.01 -22.71 -67.59
C GLU A 90 -8.71 -22.10 -66.36
N LEU A 91 -10.02 -21.86 -66.45
CA LEU A 91 -10.81 -21.33 -65.34
C LEU A 91 -10.87 -22.31 -64.17
N SER A 92 -10.99 -23.62 -64.44
CA SER A 92 -10.99 -24.65 -63.40
C SER A 92 -9.67 -24.67 -62.61
N GLU A 93 -8.53 -24.54 -63.29
CA GLU A 93 -7.23 -24.44 -62.62
C GLU A 93 -7.09 -23.14 -61.82
N LYS A 94 -7.59 -22.02 -62.33
CA LYS A 94 -7.61 -20.74 -61.58
C LYS A 94 -8.46 -20.82 -60.33
N ILE A 95 -9.62 -21.49 -60.38
CA ILE A 95 -10.46 -21.74 -59.20
C ILE A 95 -9.70 -22.60 -58.19
N ARG A 96 -9.05 -23.68 -58.63
CA ARG A 96 -8.23 -24.54 -57.76
C ARG A 96 -7.13 -23.75 -57.05
N GLN A 97 -6.43 -22.87 -57.78
CA GLN A 97 -5.40 -22.00 -57.20
C GLN A 97 -5.98 -20.94 -56.23
N LEU A 98 -7.20 -20.46 -56.48
CA LEU A 98 -7.87 -19.52 -55.59
C LEU A 98 -8.27 -20.21 -54.29
N ASP A 99 -8.79 -21.43 -54.37
CA ASP A 99 -9.17 -22.23 -53.20
C ASP A 99 -7.95 -22.52 -52.31
N GLU A 100 -6.83 -22.92 -52.92
CA GLU A 100 -5.57 -23.12 -52.20
C GLU A 100 -5.10 -21.84 -51.48
N LYS A 101 -5.13 -20.70 -52.17
CA LYS A 101 -4.79 -19.40 -51.56
C LYS A 101 -5.75 -19.04 -50.43
N THR A 102 -7.05 -19.25 -50.62
CA THR A 102 -8.08 -18.97 -49.60
C THR A 102 -7.84 -19.79 -48.34
N GLN A 103 -7.58 -21.09 -48.49
CA GLN A 103 -7.25 -21.97 -47.37
C GLN A 103 -5.98 -21.51 -46.64
N SER A 104 -4.94 -21.12 -47.37
CA SER A 104 -3.70 -20.62 -46.76
C SER A 104 -3.89 -19.31 -46.00
N ILE A 105 -4.67 -18.36 -46.54
CA ILE A 105 -4.99 -17.09 -45.89
C ILE A 105 -5.85 -17.33 -44.65
N GLN A 106 -6.85 -18.20 -44.74
CA GLN A 106 -7.71 -18.55 -43.62
C GLN A 106 -6.90 -19.21 -42.49
N ALA A 107 -5.96 -20.10 -42.83
CA ALA A 107 -5.05 -20.69 -41.84
C ALA A 107 -4.18 -19.63 -41.16
N LEU A 108 -3.64 -18.67 -41.92
CA LEU A 108 -2.84 -17.57 -41.36
C LEU A 108 -3.68 -16.62 -40.49
N GLN A 109 -4.90 -16.29 -40.90
CA GLN A 109 -5.84 -15.48 -40.13
C GLN A 109 -6.18 -16.17 -38.80
N ASN A 110 -6.50 -17.46 -38.83
CA ASN A 110 -6.80 -18.23 -37.62
C ASN A 110 -5.60 -18.31 -36.68
N ALA A 111 -4.40 -18.56 -37.22
CA ALA A 111 -3.16 -18.59 -36.42
C ALA A 111 -2.88 -17.22 -35.79
N THR A 112 -3.10 -16.13 -36.53
CA THR A 112 -2.94 -14.76 -36.04
C THR A 112 -3.96 -14.42 -34.97
N GLN A 113 -5.22 -14.76 -35.17
CA GLN A 113 -6.28 -14.52 -34.19
C GLN A 113 -5.99 -15.26 -32.88
N ASN A 114 -5.60 -16.53 -32.96
CA ASN A 114 -5.23 -17.29 -31.77
C ASN A 114 -4.06 -16.66 -31.02
N LEU A 115 -3.04 -16.18 -31.74
CA LEU A 115 -1.91 -15.48 -31.12
C LEU A 115 -2.33 -14.17 -30.45
N LEU A 116 -3.24 -13.41 -31.07
CA LEU A 116 -3.78 -12.18 -30.50
C LEU A 116 -4.60 -12.47 -29.25
N ASP A 117 -5.48 -13.47 -29.28
CA ASP A 117 -6.29 -13.88 -28.13
C ASP A 117 -5.40 -14.32 -26.95
N GLN A 118 -4.34 -15.09 -27.23
CA GLN A 118 -3.36 -15.48 -26.21
C GLN A 118 -2.62 -14.27 -25.61
N ARG A 119 -2.24 -13.29 -26.44
CA ARG A 119 -1.57 -12.08 -25.96
C ARG A 119 -2.52 -11.21 -25.15
N GLU A 120 -3.76 -11.04 -25.59
CA GLU A 120 -4.77 -10.28 -24.89
C GLU A 120 -5.09 -10.91 -23.52
N ALA A 121 -5.21 -12.24 -23.45
CA ALA A 121 -5.39 -12.94 -22.18
C ALA A 121 -4.23 -12.70 -21.22
N LYS A 122 -2.97 -12.80 -21.71
CA LYS A 122 -1.77 -12.52 -20.90
C LYS A 122 -1.68 -11.07 -20.44
N ILE A 123 -2.06 -10.12 -21.29
CA ILE A 123 -2.09 -8.69 -20.94
C ILE A 123 -3.14 -8.45 -19.86
N LYS A 124 -4.36 -8.96 -20.05
CA LYS A 124 -5.44 -8.85 -19.06
C LYS A 124 -5.06 -9.46 -17.71
N GLU A 125 -4.38 -10.60 -17.71
CA GLU A 125 -3.87 -11.22 -16.49
C GLU A 125 -2.83 -10.32 -15.79
N ARG A 126 -1.87 -9.78 -16.55
CA ARG A 126 -0.85 -8.87 -16.02
C ARG A 126 -1.45 -7.56 -15.51
N GLU A 127 -2.41 -6.97 -16.23
CA GLU A 127 -3.11 -5.76 -15.80
C GLU A 127 -3.85 -5.99 -14.50
N LYS A 128 -4.55 -7.13 -14.35
CA LYS A 128 -5.19 -7.50 -13.08
C LYS A 128 -4.16 -7.65 -11.97
N ALA A 129 -3.08 -8.40 -12.21
CA ALA A 129 -2.03 -8.60 -11.22
C ALA A 129 -1.37 -7.28 -10.80
N LEU A 130 -1.06 -6.40 -11.75
CA LEU A 130 -0.51 -5.07 -11.50
C LEU A 130 -1.50 -4.18 -10.76
N SER A 131 -2.78 -4.19 -11.12
CA SER A 131 -3.80 -3.40 -10.42
C SER A 131 -3.96 -3.82 -8.96
N LEU A 132 -3.87 -5.13 -8.67
CA LEU A 132 -3.89 -5.66 -7.31
C LEU A 132 -2.62 -5.24 -6.55
N LYS A 133 -1.46 -5.31 -7.19
CA LYS A 133 -0.19 -4.89 -6.59
C LYS A 133 -0.14 -3.39 -6.31
N LEU A 134 -0.69 -2.56 -7.19
CA LEU A 134 -0.79 -1.12 -6.98
C LEU A 134 -1.65 -0.79 -5.77
N LYS A 135 -2.83 -1.43 -5.63
CA LYS A 135 -3.67 -1.29 -4.44
C LYS A 135 -2.95 -1.75 -3.17
N GLU A 136 -2.27 -2.89 -3.22
CA GLU A 136 -1.49 -3.40 -2.08
C GLU A 136 -0.38 -2.42 -1.65
N ILE A 137 0.29 -1.76 -2.61
CA ILE A 137 1.31 -0.76 -2.33
C ILE A 137 0.67 0.50 -1.75
N GLU A 138 -0.42 1.00 -2.33
CA GLU A 138 -1.15 2.18 -1.86
C GLU A 138 -1.63 1.98 -0.41
N ASP A 139 -2.25 0.84 -0.09
CA ASP A 139 -2.68 0.49 1.26
C ASP A 139 -1.49 0.44 2.25
N LYS A 140 -0.36 -0.10 1.82
CA LYS A 140 0.87 -0.16 2.63
C LYS A 140 1.46 1.23 2.85
N GLU A 141 1.46 2.09 1.84
CA GLU A 141 1.95 3.47 1.96
C GLU A 141 1.11 4.28 2.94
N VAL A 142 -0.22 4.20 2.84
CA VAL A 142 -1.13 4.86 3.78
C VAL A 142 -0.89 4.35 5.20
N LYS A 143 -0.81 3.03 5.39
CA LYS A 143 -0.55 2.43 6.71
C LYS A 143 0.80 2.85 7.28
N LEU A 144 1.83 2.92 6.44
CA LEU A 144 3.17 3.31 6.85
C LEU A 144 3.22 4.78 7.26
N LYS A 145 2.57 5.68 6.50
CA LYS A 145 2.48 7.12 6.83
C LYS A 145 1.80 7.33 8.18
N VAL A 146 0.61 6.74 8.38
CA VAL A 146 -0.13 6.84 9.65
C VAL A 146 0.72 6.30 10.81
N THR A 147 1.31 5.12 10.66
CA THR A 147 2.16 4.52 11.71
C THR A 147 3.39 5.38 12.01
N SER A 148 3.99 6.02 10.99
CA SER A 148 5.14 6.91 11.17
C SER A 148 4.75 8.17 11.93
N GLU A 149 3.66 8.81 11.55
CA GLU A 149 3.15 10.02 12.20
C GLU A 149 2.76 9.77 13.67
N GLU A 150 2.08 8.65 13.96
CA GLU A 150 1.76 8.24 15.33
C GLU A 150 3.00 8.01 16.18
N LYS A 151 4.01 7.33 15.63
CA LYS A 151 5.28 7.08 16.32
C LYS A 151 6.05 8.38 16.55
N GLU A 152 6.14 9.24 15.55
CA GLU A 152 6.80 10.54 15.67
C GLU A 152 6.12 11.41 16.73
N SER A 153 4.78 11.47 16.74
CA SER A 153 4.01 12.19 17.75
C SER A 153 4.29 11.63 19.16
N THR A 154 4.27 10.31 19.30
CA THR A 154 4.56 9.63 20.57
C THR A 154 5.98 9.92 21.04
N ILE A 155 6.97 9.84 20.15
CA ILE A 155 8.38 10.13 20.45
C ILE A 155 8.55 11.59 20.87
N LYS A 156 7.97 12.54 20.13
CA LYS A 156 8.01 13.97 20.49
C LYS A 156 7.39 14.22 21.86
N ALA A 157 6.25 13.60 22.17
CA ALA A 157 5.63 13.71 23.48
C ALA A 157 6.48 13.11 24.60
N LEU A 158 7.15 11.98 24.35
CA LEU A 158 8.07 11.36 25.32
C LEU A 158 9.31 12.22 25.54
N ILE A 159 9.90 12.78 24.48
CA ILE A 159 11.04 13.68 24.57
C ILE A 159 10.67 14.92 25.37
N ALA A 160 9.53 15.56 25.07
CA ALA A 160 9.08 16.73 25.81
C ALA A 160 8.87 16.44 27.31
N LYS A 161 8.29 15.28 27.65
CA LYS A 161 8.15 14.84 29.05
C LYS A 161 9.51 14.60 29.72
N ASN A 162 10.44 13.95 29.03
CA ASN A 162 11.77 13.69 29.56
C ASN A 162 12.55 14.99 29.76
N GLU A 163 12.48 15.93 28.82
CA GLU A 163 13.10 17.25 28.96
C GLU A 163 12.52 18.04 30.14
N ASP A 164 11.21 17.98 30.36
CA ASP A 164 10.56 18.61 31.51
C ASP A 164 11.03 17.98 32.82
N ILE A 165 11.05 16.65 32.91
CA ILE A 165 11.55 15.92 34.08
C ILE A 165 13.03 16.26 34.34
N LEU A 166 13.87 16.33 33.30
CA LEU A 166 15.28 16.71 33.45
C LEU A 166 15.42 18.14 33.98
N LYS A 167 14.63 19.09 33.48
CA LYS A 167 14.61 20.47 34.03
C LYS A 167 14.20 20.49 35.49
N GLN A 168 13.22 19.69 35.89
CA GLN A 168 12.80 19.58 37.29
C GLN A 168 13.90 18.97 38.17
N ILE A 169 14.59 17.92 37.71
CA ILE A 169 15.72 17.30 38.41
C ILE A 169 16.87 18.29 38.58
N ASP A 170 17.25 19.00 37.50
CA ASP A 170 18.34 19.98 37.53
C ASP A 170 17.98 21.19 38.40
N GLY A 171 16.72 21.63 38.37
CA GLY A 171 16.20 22.67 39.25
C GLY A 171 16.25 22.26 40.73
N ALA A 172 15.83 21.03 41.04
CA ALA A 172 15.91 20.49 42.39
C ALA A 172 17.37 20.39 42.87
N LYS A 173 18.26 19.86 42.04
CA LYS A 173 19.68 19.68 42.36
C LYS A 173 20.43 21.00 42.57
N ASN A 174 20.12 22.04 41.80
CA ASN A 174 20.81 23.34 41.87
C ASN A 174 20.14 24.36 42.80
N ASN A 175 19.24 23.90 43.69
CA ASN A 175 18.52 24.81 44.57
C ASN A 175 19.47 25.50 45.57
N LYS A 176 19.44 26.84 45.60
CA LYS A 176 20.21 27.70 46.53
C LYS A 176 19.93 27.39 48.00
N LEU A 177 18.73 26.86 48.30
CA LEU A 177 18.37 26.38 49.63
C LEU A 177 19.27 25.21 50.06
N ALA A 178 19.50 24.22 49.20
CA ALA A 178 20.38 23.09 49.52
C ALA A 178 21.82 23.54 49.79
N GLN A 179 22.34 24.49 49.01
CA GLN A 179 23.66 25.08 49.28
C GLN A 179 23.74 25.81 50.62
N THR A 180 22.62 26.38 51.09
CA THR A 180 22.56 27.07 52.38
C THR A 180 22.62 26.06 53.53
N TYR A 181 21.87 24.96 53.41
CA TYR A 181 21.91 23.87 54.39
C TYR A 181 23.25 23.12 54.40
N ALA A 182 23.90 22.95 53.25
CA ALA A 182 25.24 22.36 53.15
C ALA A 182 26.31 23.16 53.92
N LYS A 183 26.16 24.49 53.99
CA LYS A 183 27.09 25.39 54.70
C LYS A 183 26.78 25.53 56.18
N MET A 184 25.59 25.08 56.63
CA MET A 184 25.17 25.15 58.02
C MET A 184 25.70 23.94 58.79
N LYS A 185 25.96 24.10 60.10
CA LYS A 185 26.38 22.98 60.95
C LYS A 185 25.28 21.91 60.98
N ASP A 186 25.65 20.64 60.72
CA ASP A 186 24.73 19.48 60.65
C ASP A 186 23.76 19.40 61.83
N SER A 187 24.24 19.69 63.06
CA SER A 187 23.44 19.68 64.29
C SER A 187 22.34 20.74 64.34
N LYS A 188 22.40 21.77 63.50
CA LYS A 188 21.37 22.81 63.36
C LYS A 188 20.50 22.56 62.13
N ALA A 189 21.08 22.08 61.05
CA ALA A 189 20.34 21.75 59.83
C ALA A 189 19.38 20.56 60.01
N ALA A 190 19.79 19.50 60.71
CA ALA A 190 19.00 18.29 60.93
C ALA A 190 17.62 18.55 61.56
N PRO A 191 17.49 19.24 62.72
CA PRO A 191 16.19 19.51 63.31
C PRO A 191 15.34 20.51 62.50
N ILE A 192 15.96 21.35 61.66
CA ILE A 192 15.19 22.23 60.76
C ILE A 192 14.54 21.38 59.66
N ILE A 193 15.32 20.54 58.98
CA ILE A 193 14.86 19.64 57.90
C ILE A 193 13.81 18.64 58.41
N GLU A 194 13.94 18.16 59.65
CA GLU A 194 12.96 17.23 60.26
C GLU A 194 11.56 17.85 60.43
N ASN A 195 11.48 19.18 60.60
CA ASN A 195 10.22 19.91 60.77
C ASN A 195 9.63 20.44 59.46
N LEU A 196 10.30 20.25 58.32
CA LEU A 196 9.78 20.61 56.99
C LEU A 196 8.79 19.54 56.48
N PRO A 197 7.92 19.90 55.51
CA PRO A 197 7.14 18.93 54.76
C PRO A 197 8.03 17.90 54.07
N ASP A 198 7.55 16.67 53.93
CA ASP A 198 8.34 15.55 53.41
C ASP A 198 8.89 15.80 51.99
N ASP A 199 8.11 16.45 51.12
CA ASP A 199 8.50 16.79 49.74
C ASP A 199 9.68 17.79 49.70
N GLU A 200 9.62 18.82 50.55
CA GLU A 200 10.64 19.88 50.63
C GLU A 200 11.91 19.35 51.29
N ALA A 201 11.76 18.55 52.36
CA ALA A 201 12.87 17.89 53.03
C ALA A 201 13.60 16.93 52.08
N ALA A 202 12.87 16.10 51.33
CA ALA A 202 13.45 15.20 50.33
C ALA A 202 14.15 15.98 49.19
N SER A 203 13.55 17.08 48.72
CA SER A 203 14.15 17.93 47.68
C SER A 203 15.47 18.56 48.13
N ILE A 204 15.53 19.07 49.36
CA ILE A 204 16.76 19.64 49.94
C ILE A 204 17.82 18.55 50.12
N LEU A 205 17.45 17.38 50.68
CA LEU A 205 18.38 16.27 50.91
C LEU A 205 18.93 15.70 49.59
N PHE A 206 18.11 15.60 48.54
CA PHE A 206 18.54 15.13 47.21
C PHE A 206 19.58 16.04 46.56
N ALA A 207 19.49 17.35 46.82
CA ALA A 207 20.39 18.35 46.27
C ALA A 207 21.73 18.49 47.02
N LEU A 208 21.85 17.87 48.20
CA LEU A 208 23.09 17.86 48.98
C LEU A 208 24.08 16.81 48.46
N SER A 209 25.36 16.97 48.81
CA SER A 209 26.36 15.93 48.58
C SER A 209 26.02 14.69 49.41
N ALA A 210 26.39 13.50 48.94
CA ALA A 210 26.15 12.25 49.67
C ALA A 210 26.75 12.27 51.09
N GLN A 211 27.89 12.96 51.25
CA GLN A 211 28.57 13.10 52.54
C GLN A 211 27.78 13.98 53.51
N ASP A 212 27.28 15.14 53.07
CA ASP A 212 26.57 16.08 53.96
C ASP A 212 25.15 15.59 54.26
N MET A 213 24.48 14.98 53.28
CA MET A 213 23.22 14.26 53.50
C MET A 213 23.39 13.17 54.56
N GLY A 214 24.46 12.35 54.49
CA GLY A 214 24.72 11.31 55.49
C GLY A 214 24.94 11.86 56.91
N LYS A 215 25.69 12.97 57.03
CA LYS A 215 25.88 13.65 58.32
C LYS A 215 24.57 14.19 58.88
N ILE A 216 23.74 14.82 58.06
CA ILE A 216 22.45 15.38 58.47
C ILE A 216 21.47 14.26 58.88
N LEU A 217 21.35 13.19 58.08
CA LEU A 217 20.53 12.01 58.41
C LEU A 217 20.97 11.35 59.73
N SER A 218 22.27 11.36 60.06
CA SER A 218 22.79 10.81 61.32
C SER A 218 22.44 11.65 62.57
N LYS A 219 21.99 12.90 62.40
CA LYS A 219 21.70 13.85 63.48
C LYS A 219 20.20 14.17 63.63
N MET A 220 19.34 13.55 62.83
CA MET A 220 17.87 13.68 62.92
C MET A 220 17.23 12.43 63.55
N ASN A 221 15.91 12.45 63.74
CA ASN A 221 15.16 11.30 64.23
C ASN A 221 15.25 10.08 63.28
N PRO A 222 15.64 8.88 63.76
CA PRO A 222 15.79 7.68 62.94
C PRO A 222 14.52 7.29 62.16
N LYS A 223 13.33 7.50 62.72
CA LYS A 223 12.06 7.16 62.05
C LYS A 223 11.81 8.09 60.86
N LYS A 224 12.08 9.39 61.03
CA LYS A 224 11.91 10.39 59.96
C LYS A 224 12.98 10.21 58.88
N ALA A 225 14.23 9.94 59.26
CA ALA A 225 15.32 9.64 58.34
C ALA A 225 15.01 8.45 57.42
N ALA A 226 14.49 7.36 58.00
CA ALA A 226 14.08 6.18 57.24
C ALA A 226 12.98 6.51 56.22
N HIS A 227 11.98 7.30 56.63
CA HIS A 227 10.90 7.73 55.75
C HIS A 227 11.39 8.62 54.59
N LEU A 228 12.22 9.62 54.87
CA LEU A 228 12.79 10.49 53.83
C LEU A 228 13.70 9.72 52.88
N THR A 229 14.43 8.70 53.36
CA THR A 229 15.24 7.81 52.50
C THR A 229 14.37 6.99 51.53
N GLU A 230 13.17 6.58 51.96
CA GLU A 230 12.21 5.89 51.09
C GLU A 230 11.69 6.81 49.97
N ILE A 231 11.47 8.09 50.28
CA ILE A 231 11.08 9.10 49.29
C ILE A 231 12.23 9.38 48.32
N LEU A 232 13.46 9.53 48.83
CA LEU A 232 14.66 9.74 48.01
C LEU A 232 14.93 8.58 47.04
N LYS A 233 14.62 7.33 47.44
CA LYS A 233 14.74 6.16 46.56
C LYS A 233 13.82 6.23 45.33
N LYS A 234 12.67 6.92 45.43
CA LYS A 234 11.74 7.10 44.30
C LYS A 234 12.25 8.12 43.28
N GLY A 235 13.21 8.97 43.66
CA GLY A 235 13.82 10.00 42.81
C GLY A 235 12.91 11.22 42.60
N PRO A 236 13.45 12.35 42.11
CA PRO A 236 12.64 13.51 41.76
C PRO A 236 11.77 13.20 40.51
N PRO A 237 10.59 13.83 40.37
CA PRO A 237 9.99 14.82 41.27
C PRO A 237 9.39 14.20 42.55
N PHE A 238 9.62 14.83 43.70
CA PHE A 238 9.21 14.32 45.03
C PHE A 238 7.77 14.69 45.42
N GLU A 239 6.88 14.85 44.45
CA GLU A 239 5.51 15.29 44.69
C GLU A 239 4.72 14.29 45.55
N ASN A 240 4.04 14.81 46.58
CA ASN A 240 3.09 14.07 47.39
C ASN A 240 2.04 13.35 46.52
N GLN A 241 2.08 12.01 46.50
CA GLN A 241 1.11 11.16 45.78
C GLN A 241 -0.35 11.36 46.25
N LYS A 242 -0.60 12.11 47.34
CA LYS A 242 -1.94 12.53 47.77
C LYS A 242 -2.66 13.45 46.77
N ALA A 243 -1.94 14.18 45.92
CA ALA A 243 -2.56 15.08 44.93
C ALA A 243 -3.02 14.38 43.63
N LYS A 244 -2.51 13.19 43.31
CA LYS A 244 -2.86 12.44 42.08
C LYS A 244 -4.06 11.50 42.25
N ILE A 245 -4.42 11.15 43.48
CA ILE A 245 -5.48 10.16 43.77
C ILE A 245 -6.90 10.76 43.66
N THR A 246 -7.06 12.08 43.63
CA THR A 246 -8.39 12.74 43.58
C THR A 246 -8.97 12.90 42.17
N GLN A 247 -8.33 12.40 41.11
CA GLN A 247 -8.86 12.49 39.73
C GLN A 247 -8.94 11.15 38.99
N THR A 248 -8.82 10.01 39.68
CA THR A 248 -8.87 8.69 39.03
C THR A 248 -9.83 7.70 39.70
N ASN A 249 -10.89 8.20 40.35
CA ASN A 249 -11.89 7.35 41.03
C ASN A 249 -13.32 7.77 40.64
N ASP A 250 -13.65 7.73 39.35
CA ASP A 250 -15.03 7.69 38.84
C ASP A 250 -15.08 6.76 37.61
N ASN A 251 -14.70 5.49 37.79
CA ASN A 251 -15.21 4.35 37.00
C ASN A 251 -14.53 3.05 37.44
N ALA A 252 -14.97 2.47 38.55
CA ALA A 252 -14.90 1.03 38.81
C ALA A 252 -15.70 0.70 40.07
N SER A 253 -17.01 0.53 39.91
CA SER A 253 -17.85 -0.13 40.91
C SER A 253 -18.79 -1.09 40.19
N LYS A 254 -18.40 -2.36 40.17
CA LYS A 254 -19.23 -3.58 40.17
C LYS A 254 -18.25 -4.74 40.36
N GLU A 255 -17.89 -5.02 41.61
CA GLU A 255 -18.57 -5.97 42.52
C GLU A 255 -17.95 -7.37 42.38
N VAL A 256 -17.06 -7.68 43.32
CA VAL A 256 -16.57 -9.02 43.62
C VAL A 256 -17.52 -9.62 44.65
N GLN A 257 -18.12 -10.76 44.31
CA GLN A 257 -18.58 -11.72 45.31
C GLN A 257 -18.06 -13.10 44.92
N ASN A 258 -17.23 -13.65 45.79
CA ASN A 258 -17.04 -15.09 45.99
C ASN A 258 -17.35 -15.31 47.49
N PRO A 259 -17.91 -16.45 47.95
CA PRO A 259 -17.09 -17.66 48.11
C PRO A 259 -17.83 -19.04 48.11
N THR A 260 -17.04 -20.12 47.92
CA THR A 260 -17.14 -21.52 48.47
C THR A 260 -18.44 -22.35 48.22
N ASP A 261 -18.45 -23.66 47.90
CA ASP A 261 -17.71 -24.80 48.47
C ASP A 261 -17.94 -26.11 47.65
N SER A 262 -17.00 -27.07 47.83
CA SER A 262 -17.15 -28.55 47.88
C SER A 262 -17.49 -29.44 46.65
N ASP A 263 -16.81 -30.61 46.65
CA ASP A 263 -17.05 -31.90 45.97
C ASP A 263 -16.75 -32.01 44.45
N LYS A 264 -16.04 -33.02 43.91
CA LYS A 264 -15.79 -34.41 44.31
C LYS A 264 -14.54 -34.98 43.60
N ASN A 265 -13.90 -35.91 44.28
CA ASN A 265 -12.80 -36.79 43.87
C ASN A 265 -13.23 -37.90 42.87
N SER A 266 -12.23 -38.56 42.25
CA SER A 266 -12.18 -39.72 41.33
C SER A 266 -11.98 -39.31 39.85
N ASP A 267 -10.97 -39.77 39.10
CA ASP A 267 -10.53 -41.15 38.97
C ASP A 267 -9.13 -41.27 38.33
N VAL A 268 -8.51 -42.41 38.63
CA VAL A 268 -7.27 -43.05 38.19
C VAL A 268 -7.01 -42.87 36.69
N GLY A 269 -5.84 -42.41 36.24
CA GLY A 269 -4.63 -43.20 36.11
C GLY A 269 -4.65 -44.08 34.85
N GLN A 270 -3.88 -43.72 33.82
CA GLN A 270 -3.19 -44.71 32.98
C GLN A 270 -2.00 -44.07 32.23
N ASN A 271 -0.84 -44.60 32.60
CA ASN A 271 0.45 -44.52 31.95
C ASN A 271 0.47 -45.51 30.76
N SER A 272 1.25 -45.23 29.70
CA SER A 272 2.06 -46.19 28.92
C SER A 272 2.20 -45.79 27.45
N SER A 273 3.47 -45.55 27.06
CA SER A 273 4.15 -45.94 25.82
C SER A 273 3.36 -46.05 24.51
N ILE A 274 3.75 -45.25 23.51
CA ILE A 274 4.61 -45.61 22.35
C ILE A 274 5.11 -44.31 21.72
#